data_AF-C2EIJ0-F1
#
_entry.id   AF-C2EIJ0-F1
#
_cell.length_a   1.000
_cell.length_b   1.000
_cell.length_c   1.000
_cell.angle_alpha   90.00
_cell.angle_beta   90.00
_cell.angle_gamma   90.00
#
_symmetry.space_group_name_H-M   'P 1'
#
loop_
_entity.id
_entity.type
_entity.pdbx_description
1 polymer ?
#
loop_
_entity_poly.entity_id
_entity_poly.type
_entity_poly.pdbx_seq_one_letter_code
_entity_poly.pdbx_strand_id
1 'polypeptide(L)'
;MKKYNYYFVIEFFLIIIAIVYNVNLYNFNKKLNDNLGENTSLIIRSFKMFSFEDGKAFNYLFGAILIILFASIIIASGWIKYFKYNISELLLINIICTFFNITIIIFTLVLINNPILWGFLVLCGVGSYIFFIMGV
;
A
#
# COMPACT_ATOMS: atom_id res chain seq x y z
N MET A 1 14.96 24.22 14.66
CA MET A 1 14.51 24.44 13.27
C MET A 1 15.09 23.46 12.24
N LYS A 2 16.42 23.32 12.05
CA LYS A 2 17.00 22.45 11.00
C LYS A 2 16.52 20.98 10.97
N LYS A 3 16.33 20.33 12.13
CA LYS A 3 15.83 18.93 12.21
C LYS A 3 14.37 18.74 11.76
N TYR A 4 13.54 19.79 11.80
CA TYR A 4 12.13 19.72 11.42
C TYR A 4 11.94 19.86 9.91
N ASN A 5 12.82 20.61 9.22
CA ASN A 5 12.80 20.69 7.76
C ASN A 5 12.98 19.32 7.10
N TYR A 6 13.82 18.44 7.65
CA TYR A 6 14.01 17.10 7.08
C TYR A 6 12.74 16.23 7.15
N TYR A 7 11.92 16.37 8.20
CA TYR A 7 10.66 15.63 8.32
C TYR A 7 9.66 16.06 7.25
N PHE A 8 9.48 17.37 7.08
CA PHE A 8 8.64 17.93 6.02
C PHE A 8 9.11 17.54 4.63
N VAL A 9 10.43 17.52 4.39
CA VAL A 9 10.99 17.11 3.11
C VAL A 9 10.69 15.62 2.84
N ILE A 10 10.93 14.74 3.80
CA ILE A 10 10.65 13.30 3.64
C ILE A 10 9.16 13.05 3.39
N GLU A 11 8.30 13.73 4.15
CA GLU A 11 6.85 13.61 3.97
C GLU A 11 6.38 14.13 2.62
N PHE A 12 6.90 15.27 2.17
CA PHE A 12 6.58 15.81 0.85
C PHE A 12 6.97 14.85 -0.28
N PHE A 13 8.15 14.23 -0.18
CA PHE A 13 8.56 13.18 -1.12
C PHE A 13 7.64 11.97 -1.07
N LEU A 14 7.25 11.52 0.14
CA LEU A 14 6.32 10.40 0.28
C LEU A 14 4.96 10.71 -0.34
N ILE A 15 4.43 11.92 -0.16
CA ILE A 15 3.17 12.37 -0.78
C ILE A 15 3.27 12.27 -2.31
N ILE A 16 4.34 12.79 -2.91
CA ILE A 16 4.54 12.72 -4.37
C ILE A 16 4.60 11.27 -4.84
N ILE A 17 5.43 10.44 -4.19
CA ILE A 17 5.58 9.02 -4.53
C ILE A 17 4.24 8.30 -4.42
N ALA A 18 3.49 8.54 -3.34
CA ALA A 18 2.19 7.93 -3.11
C ALA A 18 1.15 8.36 -4.14
N ILE A 19 1.12 9.62 -4.55
CA ILE A 19 0.22 10.11 -5.60
C ILE A 19 0.54 9.42 -6.93
N VAL A 20 1.81 9.45 -7.35
CA VAL A 20 2.24 8.83 -8.61
C VAL A 20 1.95 7.32 -8.59
N TYR A 21 2.27 6.66 -7.48
CA TYR A 21 1.97 5.25 -7.28
C TYR A 21 0.47 4.95 -7.40
N ASN A 22 -0.38 5.70 -6.70
CA ASN A 22 -1.82 5.46 -6.68
C ASN A 22 -2.48 5.75 -8.05
N VAL A 23 -2.02 6.77 -8.78
CA VAL A 23 -2.47 7.02 -10.16
C VAL A 23 -2.10 5.84 -11.07
N ASN A 24 -0.86 5.35 -10.96
CA ASN A 24 -0.42 4.20 -11.76
C ASN A 24 -1.18 2.92 -11.39
N LEU A 25 -1.42 2.69 -10.09
CA LEU A 25 -2.20 1.56 -9.59
C LEU A 25 -3.64 1.62 -10.08
N TYR A 26 -4.26 2.80 -10.05
CA TYR A 26 -5.62 3.01 -10.57
C TYR A 26 -5.70 2.66 -12.06
N ASN A 27 -4.76 3.16 -12.87
CA ASN A 27 -4.71 2.87 -14.30
C ASN A 27 -4.47 1.38 -14.57
N PHE A 28 -3.58 0.75 -13.79
CA PHE A 28 -3.34 -0.68 -13.87
C PHE A 28 -4.60 -1.49 -13.52
N ASN A 29 -5.27 -1.18 -12.42
CA ASN A 29 -6.52 -1.84 -12.02
C ASN A 29 -7.62 -1.71 -13.08
N LYS A 30 -7.72 -0.55 -13.73
CA LYS A 30 -8.66 -0.35 -14.83
C LYS A 30 -8.35 -1.29 -16.00
N LYS A 31 -7.11 -1.28 -16.51
CA LYS A 31 -6.66 -2.19 -17.58
C LYS A 31 -6.85 -3.66 -17.19
N LEU A 32 -6.54 -4.00 -15.95
CA LEU A 32 -6.63 -5.35 -15.43
C LEU A 32 -8.09 -5.84 -15.43
N ASN A 33 -9.03 -5.01 -14.97
CA ASN A 33 -10.45 -5.36 -14.98
C ASN A 33 -11.02 -5.50 -16.39
N ASP A 34 -10.62 -4.62 -17.31
CA ASP A 34 -11.06 -4.70 -18.72
C ASP A 34 -10.59 -6.01 -19.40
N ASN A 35 -9.47 -6.60 -18.96
CA ASN A 35 -8.89 -7.82 -19.55
C ASN A 35 -9.24 -9.12 -18.82
N LEU A 36 -9.70 -9.07 -17.56
CA LEU A 36 -9.90 -10.29 -16.76
C LEU A 36 -11.18 -11.06 -17.10
N GLY A 37 -12.17 -10.43 -17.73
CA GLY A 37 -13.46 -11.04 -18.08
C GLY A 37 -14.35 -11.34 -16.87
N GLU A 38 -15.66 -11.13 -16.99
CA GLU A 38 -16.59 -11.20 -15.85
C GLU A 38 -16.96 -12.64 -15.43
N ASN A 39 -16.76 -13.64 -16.30
CA ASN A 39 -17.30 -15.00 -16.13
C ASN A 39 -16.25 -16.08 -15.79
N THR A 40 -15.07 -15.71 -15.29
CA THR A 40 -14.07 -16.71 -14.84
C THR A 40 -14.16 -16.97 -13.35
N SER A 41 -13.93 -18.22 -12.93
CA SER A 41 -13.84 -18.58 -11.51
C SER A 41 -12.77 -17.72 -10.80
N LEU A 42 -13.01 -17.42 -9.52
CA LEU A 42 -12.14 -16.55 -8.72
C LEU A 42 -10.67 -16.99 -8.75
N ILE A 43 -10.42 -18.31 -8.68
CA ILE A 43 -9.08 -18.89 -8.74
C ILE A 43 -8.38 -18.62 -10.07
N ILE A 44 -9.05 -18.90 -11.20
CA ILE A 44 -8.49 -18.68 -12.55
C ILE A 44 -8.26 -17.19 -12.77
N ARG A 45 -9.18 -16.35 -12.28
CA ARG A 45 -9.05 -14.90 -12.33
C ARG A 45 -7.82 -14.41 -11.56
N SER A 46 -7.55 -14.98 -10.38
CA SER A 46 -6.33 -14.68 -9.60
C SER A 46 -5.06 -15.07 -10.34
N PHE A 47 -5.00 -16.26 -10.95
CA PHE A 47 -3.82 -16.65 -11.75
C PHE A 47 -3.61 -15.73 -12.95
N LYS A 48 -4.67 -15.42 -13.71
CA LYS A 48 -4.60 -14.49 -14.84
C LYS A 48 -4.16 -13.09 -14.41
N MET A 49 -4.57 -12.66 -13.23
CA MET A 49 -4.22 -11.36 -12.69
C MET A 49 -2.74 -11.23 -12.38
N PHE A 50 -2.16 -12.26 -11.76
CA PHE A 50 -0.74 -12.28 -11.40
C PHE A 50 0.17 -12.74 -12.54
N SER A 51 -0.37 -13.26 -13.65
CA SER A 51 0.39 -13.45 -14.90
C SER A 51 0.26 -12.28 -15.88
N PHE A 52 -0.63 -11.32 -15.63
CA PHE A 52 -0.84 -10.16 -16.49
C PHE A 52 0.36 -9.19 -16.46
N GLU A 53 0.77 -8.71 -17.64
CA GLU A 53 1.93 -7.83 -17.86
C GLU A 53 3.16 -8.25 -17.01
N ASP A 54 3.60 -9.51 -17.16
CA ASP A 54 4.78 -10.05 -16.49
C ASP A 54 4.75 -9.95 -14.96
N GLY A 55 3.56 -10.09 -14.37
CA GLY A 55 3.39 -10.13 -12.91
C GLY A 55 3.50 -8.77 -12.23
N LYS A 56 3.27 -7.67 -12.95
CA LYS A 56 3.21 -6.31 -12.36
C LYS A 56 2.25 -6.19 -11.18
N ALA A 57 1.21 -7.02 -11.10
CA ALA A 57 0.31 -7.07 -9.94
C ALA A 57 1.06 -7.34 -8.62
N PHE A 58 2.10 -8.18 -8.63
CA PHE A 58 2.96 -8.39 -7.46
C PHE A 58 3.75 -7.13 -7.10
N ASN A 59 4.29 -6.43 -8.10
CA ASN A 59 5.06 -5.20 -7.87
C ASN A 59 4.20 -4.10 -7.25
N TYR A 60 2.94 -3.97 -7.70
CA TYR A 60 1.97 -3.10 -7.05
C TYR A 60 1.66 -3.57 -5.63
N LEU A 61 1.42 -4.87 -5.41
CA LEU A 61 1.18 -5.38 -4.05
C LEU A 61 2.32 -5.01 -3.07
N PHE A 62 3.57 -5.25 -3.47
CA PHE A 62 4.74 -4.87 -2.67
C PHE A 62 4.90 -3.36 -2.52
N GLY A 63 4.68 -2.59 -3.60
CA GLY A 63 4.76 -1.14 -3.57
C GLY A 63 3.79 -0.50 -2.57
N ALA A 64 2.55 -1.00 -2.53
CA ALA A 64 1.57 -0.55 -1.54
C ALA A 64 1.98 -0.89 -0.10
N ILE A 65 2.48 -2.10 0.14
CA ILE A 65 2.97 -2.50 1.48
C ILE A 65 4.08 -1.55 1.93
N LEU A 66 5.04 -1.25 1.05
CA LEU A 66 6.13 -0.33 1.36
C LEU A 66 5.62 1.08 1.67
N ILE A 67 4.71 1.63 0.86
CA ILE A 67 4.14 2.96 1.10
C ILE A 67 3.42 3.01 2.46
N ILE A 68 2.62 2.00 2.78
CA ILE A 68 1.91 1.90 4.06
C ILE A 68 2.90 1.81 5.23
N LEU A 69 3.95 1.00 5.10
CA LEU A 69 5.00 0.88 6.13
C LEU A 69 5.72 2.22 6.35
N PHE A 70 6.14 2.89 5.27
CA PHE A 70 6.82 4.18 5.39
C PHE A 70 5.93 5.25 6.02
N ALA A 71 4.68 5.36 5.59
CA ALA A 71 3.70 6.28 6.19
C ALA A 71 3.50 5.99 7.69
N SER A 72 3.41 4.70 8.07
CA SER A 72 3.26 4.29 9.47
C SER A 72 4.49 4.63 10.31
N ILE A 73 5.70 4.45 9.77
CA ILE A 73 6.96 4.81 10.44
C ILE A 73 7.03 6.32 10.69
N ILE A 74 6.62 7.14 9.71
CA ILE A 74 6.59 8.60 9.86
C ILE A 74 5.65 8.99 11.01
N ILE A 75 4.42 8.47 11.01
CA ILE A 75 3.44 8.69 12.09
C ILE A 75 4.05 8.29 13.45
N ALA A 76 4.51 7.05 13.59
CA ALA A 76 5.04 6.53 14.84
C ALA A 76 6.23 7.37 15.34
N SER A 77 7.16 7.74 14.46
CA SER A 77 8.33 8.53 14.83
C SER A 77 7.98 9.96 15.27
N GLY A 78 6.95 10.58 14.67
CA GLY A 78 6.44 11.89 15.07
C GLY A 78 5.83 11.86 16.47
N TRP A 79 4.96 10.88 16.72
CA TRP A 79 4.29 10.72 18.02
C TRP A 79 5.25 10.33 19.15
N ILE A 80 6.21 9.42 18.91
CA ILE A 80 7.23 9.05 19.91
C ILE A 80 8.03 10.29 20.37
N LYS A 81 8.41 11.17 19.43
CA LYS A 81 9.12 12.41 19.76
C LYS A 81 8.24 13.38 20.54
N TYR A 82 6.98 13.52 20.17
CA TYR A 82 6.05 14.35 20.92
C TYR A 82 5.89 13.87 22.37
N PHE A 83 5.61 12.58 22.59
CA PHE A 83 5.45 12.04 23.93
C PHE A 83 6.72 12.12 24.78
N LYS A 84 7.90 11.97 24.17
CA LYS A 84 9.17 12.02 24.89
C LYS A 84 9.58 13.44 25.33
N TYR A 85 9.27 14.45 24.52
CA TYR A 85 9.79 15.81 24.73
C TYR A 85 8.70 16.84 25.09
N ASN A 86 7.43 16.46 25.01
CA ASN A 86 6.25 17.28 25.34
C ASN A 86 6.27 18.69 24.71
N ILE A 87 6.70 18.77 23.46
CA ILE A 87 6.91 20.04 22.74
C ILE A 87 5.59 20.47 22.12
N SER A 88 4.96 21.52 22.66
CA SER A 88 3.68 22.06 22.18
C SER A 88 3.72 22.52 20.72
N GLU A 89 4.83 23.10 20.26
CA GLU A 89 5.04 23.55 18.87
C GLU A 89 5.03 22.40 17.85
N LEU A 90 5.30 21.16 18.31
CA LEU A 90 5.32 19.96 17.47
C LEU A 90 3.95 19.31 17.34
N LEU A 91 2.99 19.64 18.21
CA LEU A 91 1.67 19.02 18.24
C LEU A 91 0.93 19.25 16.91
N LEU A 92 0.81 20.51 16.49
CA LEU A 92 0.07 20.88 15.29
C LEU A 92 0.69 20.25 14.03
N ILE A 93 2.01 20.28 13.94
CA ILE A 93 2.77 19.69 12.83
C ILE A 93 2.50 18.18 12.78
N ASN A 94 2.66 17.46 13.90
CA ASN A 94 2.45 16.02 13.93
C ASN A 94 1.01 15.63 13.61
N ILE A 95 0.01 16.43 14.02
CA ILE A 95 -1.41 16.19 13.66
C ILE A 95 -1.59 16.30 12.15
N ILE A 96 -1.08 17.36 11.53
CA ILE A 96 -1.16 17.56 10.07
C ILE A 96 -0.46 16.41 9.35
N CYS A 97 0.75 16.04 9.79
CA CYS A 97 1.50 14.95 9.18
C CYS A 97 0.74 13.62 9.29
N THR A 98 0.18 13.36 10.48
CA THR A 98 -0.59 12.14 10.73
C THR A 98 -1.81 12.07 9.84
N PHE A 99 -2.52 13.18 9.66
CA PHE A 99 -3.67 13.26 8.77
C PHE A 99 -3.30 12.87 7.33
N PHE A 100 -2.28 13.51 6.74
CA PHE A 100 -1.86 13.21 5.36
C PHE A 100 -1.41 11.75 5.18
N ASN A 101 -0.61 11.23 6.11
CA ASN A 101 -0.14 9.85 6.04
C ASN A 101 -1.28 8.84 6.18
N ILE A 102 -2.27 9.09 7.06
CA ILE A 102 -3.49 8.27 7.15
C ILE A 102 -4.27 8.32 5.84
N THR A 103 -4.43 9.50 5.23
CA THR A 103 -5.10 9.64 3.93
C THR A 103 -4.39 8.81 2.85
N ILE A 104 -3.06 8.87 2.76
CA ILE A 104 -2.26 8.03 1.84
C ILE A 104 -2.52 6.55 2.07
N ILE A 105 -2.48 6.11 3.33
CA ILE A 105 -2.72 4.70 3.70
C ILE A 105 -4.12 4.28 3.24
N ILE A 106 -5.15 5.07 3.54
CA ILE A 106 -6.54 4.76 3.15
C ILE A 106 -6.67 4.66 1.63
N PHE A 107 -6.19 5.64 0.86
CA PHE A 107 -6.28 5.60 -0.60
C PHE A 107 -5.54 4.40 -1.20
N THR A 108 -4.35 4.12 -0.70
CA THR A 108 -3.55 2.96 -1.14
C THR A 108 -4.27 1.65 -0.84
N LEU A 109 -4.88 1.53 0.36
CA LEU A 109 -5.67 0.37 0.75
C LEU A 109 -6.92 0.19 -0.10
N VAL A 110 -7.67 1.26 -0.40
CA VAL A 110 -8.86 1.18 -1.25
C VAL A 110 -8.50 0.69 -2.66
N LEU A 111 -7.40 1.19 -3.23
CA LEU A 111 -6.98 0.81 -4.58
C LEU A 111 -6.43 -0.62 -4.64
N ILE A 112 -5.72 -1.09 -3.60
CA ILE A 112 -5.19 -2.46 -3.59
C ILE A 112 -6.24 -3.52 -3.20
N ASN A 113 -7.22 -3.15 -2.36
CA ASN A 113 -8.35 -4.00 -1.97
C ASN A 113 -9.31 -4.32 -3.13
N ASN A 114 -9.07 -3.73 -4.31
CA ASN A 114 -9.86 -3.98 -5.50
C ASN A 114 -9.50 -5.39 -6.07
N PRO A 115 -8.94 -5.65 -7.26
CA PRO A 115 -8.72 -7.04 -7.68
C PRO A 115 -7.49 -7.71 -7.03
N ILE A 116 -6.42 -6.94 -6.78
CA ILE A 116 -5.06 -7.46 -6.50
C ILE A 116 -4.97 -8.18 -5.16
N LEU A 117 -5.43 -7.55 -4.06
CA LEU A 117 -5.31 -8.17 -2.74
C LEU A 117 -6.13 -9.47 -2.63
N TRP A 118 -7.35 -9.47 -3.15
CA TRP A 118 -8.19 -10.68 -3.20
C TRP A 118 -7.55 -11.78 -4.04
N GLY A 119 -6.97 -11.41 -5.19
CA GLY A 119 -6.23 -12.36 -6.01
C GLY A 119 -5.07 -13.00 -5.26
N PHE A 120 -4.29 -12.19 -4.52
CA PHE A 120 -3.16 -12.65 -3.73
C PHE A 120 -3.60 -13.62 -2.61
N LEU A 121 -4.63 -13.24 -1.85
CA LEU A 121 -5.16 -14.08 -0.77
C LEU A 121 -5.64 -15.45 -1.27
N VAL A 122 -6.30 -15.48 -2.43
CA VAL A 122 -6.72 -16.74 -3.07
C VAL A 122 -5.51 -17.59 -3.47
N LEU A 123 -4.48 -17.00 -4.08
CA LEU A 123 -3.26 -17.72 -4.44
C LEU A 123 -2.52 -18.26 -3.21
N CYS A 124 -2.44 -17.48 -2.13
CA CYS A 124 -1.88 -17.93 -0.85
C CYS A 124 -2.69 -19.09 -0.27
N GLY A 125 -4.02 -19.04 -0.30
CA GLY A 125 -4.90 -20.11 0.18
C GLY A 125 -4.80 -21.39 -0.64
N VAL A 126 -4.72 -21.27 -1.97
CA VAL A 126 -4.48 -22.43 -2.85
C VAL A 126 -3.09 -23.01 -2.60
N GLY A 127 -2.06 -22.16 -2.47
CA GLY A 127 -0.71 -22.59 -2.17
C GLY A 127 -0.62 -23.32 -0.83
N SER A 128 -1.20 -22.75 0.24
CA SER A 128 -1.19 -23.38 1.57
C SER A 128 -1.92 -24.72 1.59
N TYR A 129 -3.04 -24.84 0.85
CA TYR A 129 -3.76 -26.11 0.71
C TYR A 129 -2.93 -27.18 0.00
N ILE A 130 -2.18 -26.82 -1.05
CA ILE A 130 -1.28 -27.74 -1.75
C ILE A 130 -0.16 -28.20 -0.82
N PHE A 131 0.48 -27.28 -0.08
CA PHE A 131 1.50 -27.65 0.91
C PHE A 131 0.96 -28.62 1.97
N PHE A 132 -0.25 -28.33 2.47
CA PHE A 132 -0.93 -29.21 3.42
C PHE A 132 -1.18 -30.63 2.86
N ILE A 133 -1.64 -30.75 1.61
CA ILE A 133 -1.83 -32.07 0.96
C ILE A 133 -0.48 -32.79 0.76
N MET A 134 0.57 -32.03 0.42
CA MET A 134 1.91 -32.59 0.20
C MET A 134 2.62 -32.99 1.51
N GLY A 135 2.02 -32.72 2.68
CA GLY A 135 2.55 -33.12 3.98
C GLY A 135 3.84 -32.38 4.38
N VAL A 136 4.06 -31.19 3.83
CA VAL A 136 5.16 -30.27 4.20
C VAL A 136 4.61 -29.19 5.12
#